data_AF-A0A9P4HE30-F1
#
_entry.id   AF-A0A9P4HE30-F1
#
_cell.length_a   1.000
_cell.length_b   1.000
_cell.length_c   1.000
_cell.angle_alpha   90.00
_cell.angle_beta   90.00
_cell.angle_gamma   90.00
#
_symmetry.space_group_name_H-M   'P 1'
#
loop_
_entity.id
_entity.type
_entity.pdbx_description
1 polymer ?
#
loop_
_entity_poly.entity_id
_entity_poly.type
_entity_poly.pdbx_seq_one_letter_code
_entity_poly.pdbx_strand_id
1 'polypeptide(L)'
;SLQSQLNDWSPTSIGSPALAEELLQLHRDEGLEGFMDVAYGFTALAYSAVGEDEKAVEFAEKAGEAVLMKDGRWSDNLRIWEEMLGDVKGHWSWARRL
;
A
#
# COMPACT_ATOMS: atom_id res chain seq x y z
N SER A 1 -9.88 1.34 13.30
CA SER A 1 -10.25 0.89 11.94
C SER A 1 -9.09 0.10 11.36
N LEU A 2 -9.31 -0.68 10.28
CA LEU A 2 -8.25 -1.42 9.58
C LEU A 2 -7.09 -0.49 9.15
N GLN A 3 -7.42 0.67 8.57
CA GLN A 3 -6.44 1.68 8.18
C GLN A 3 -5.57 2.15 9.35
N SER A 4 -6.15 2.33 10.55
CA SER A 4 -5.37 2.72 11.73
C SER A 4 -4.39 1.65 12.19
N GLN A 5 -4.73 0.37 12.03
CA GLN A 5 -3.84 -0.74 12.39
C GLN A 5 -2.72 -0.88 11.33
N LEU A 6 -3.05 -0.68 10.06
CA LEU A 6 -2.10 -0.72 8.96
C LEU A 6 -1.14 0.48 8.95
N ASN A 7 -1.60 1.63 9.44
CA ASN A 7 -0.79 2.85 9.58
C ASN A 7 0.00 2.92 10.90
N ASP A 8 -0.14 1.93 11.78
CA ASP A 8 0.74 1.79 12.93
C ASP A 8 2.09 1.23 12.47
N TRP A 9 3.15 2.01 12.63
CA TRP A 9 4.54 1.63 12.32
C TRP A 9 5.38 1.43 13.58
N SER A 10 4.75 1.35 14.74
CA SER A 10 5.42 0.99 15.99
C SER A 10 5.92 -0.46 15.97
N PRO A 11 6.91 -0.81 16.82
CA PRO A 11 7.38 -2.20 16.95
C PRO A 11 6.30 -3.20 17.38
N THR A 12 5.18 -2.72 17.93
CA THR A 12 4.05 -3.55 18.38
C THR A 12 2.88 -3.57 17.39
N SER A 13 3.09 -3.03 16.18
CA SER A 13 2.07 -2.97 15.15
C SER A 13 1.58 -4.37 14.78
N ILE A 14 0.25 -4.50 14.67
CA ILE A 14 -0.41 -5.70 14.18
C ILE A 14 -0.72 -5.64 12.67
N GLY A 15 -0.27 -4.58 11.98
CA GLY A 15 -0.48 -4.42 10.55
C GLY A 15 0.13 -5.59 9.77
N SER A 16 -0.65 -6.23 8.91
CA SER A 16 -0.22 -7.40 8.14
C SER A 16 -0.83 -7.39 6.73
N PRO A 17 -0.27 -8.19 5.79
CA PRO A 17 -0.89 -8.34 4.48
C PRO A 17 -2.35 -8.81 4.54
N ALA A 18 -2.69 -9.71 5.48
CA ALA A 18 -4.06 -10.18 5.64
C ALA A 18 -5.03 -9.05 6.03
N LEU A 19 -4.63 -8.16 6.95
CA LEU A 19 -5.44 -6.99 7.32
C LEU A 19 -5.57 -6.00 6.16
N ALA A 20 -4.53 -5.87 5.32
CA ALA A 20 -4.55 -5.01 4.15
C ALA A 20 -5.46 -5.56 3.04
N GLU A 21 -5.47 -6.88 2.85
CA GLU A 21 -6.38 -7.55 1.92
C GLU A 21 -7.83 -7.47 2.38
N GLU A 22 -8.10 -7.52 3.69
CA GLU A 22 -9.43 -7.26 4.25
C GLU A 22 -9.90 -5.83 3.92
N LEU A 23 -9.03 -4.84 4.09
CA LEU A 23 -9.34 -3.45 3.72
C LEU A 23 -9.61 -3.31 2.23
N LEU A 24 -8.83 -4.01 1.39
CA LEU A 24 -9.00 -4.01 -0.06
C LEU A 24 -10.32 -4.63 -0.47
N GLN A 25 -10.69 -5.78 0.11
CA GLN A 25 -11.98 -6.41 -0.16
C GLN A 25 -13.14 -5.52 0.29
N LEU A 26 -13.02 -4.87 1.44
CA LEU A 26 -14.03 -3.92 1.91
C LEU A 26 -14.27 -2.77 0.91
N HIS A 27 -13.22 -2.20 0.32
CA HIS A 27 -13.38 -1.15 -0.70
C HIS A 27 -14.12 -1.67 -1.94
N ARG A 28 -13.88 -2.92 -2.34
CA ARG A 28 -14.60 -3.53 -3.46
C ARG A 28 -16.06 -3.80 -3.12
N ASP A 29 -16.33 -4.34 -1.94
CA ASP A 29 -17.68 -4.68 -1.51
C ASP A 29 -18.56 -3.44 -1.33
N GLU A 30 -17.96 -2.33 -0.91
CA GLU A 30 -18.65 -1.03 -0.74
C GLU A 30 -18.73 -0.20 -2.03
N GLY A 31 -18.17 -0.67 -3.16
CA GLY A 31 -18.18 0.08 -4.42
C GLY A 31 -17.37 1.39 -4.36
N LEU A 32 -16.21 1.35 -3.68
CA LEU A 32 -15.30 2.48 -3.50
C LEU A 32 -14.19 2.47 -4.56
N GLU A 33 -14.51 2.17 -5.82
CA GLU A 33 -13.52 2.05 -6.90
C GLU A 33 -12.65 3.29 -7.08
N GLY A 34 -13.22 4.49 -6.85
CA GLY A 34 -12.50 5.77 -6.91
C GLY A 34 -11.50 6.01 -5.77
N PHE A 35 -11.46 5.12 -4.77
CA PHE A 35 -10.56 5.19 -3.60
C PHE A 35 -9.65 3.96 -3.49
N MET A 36 -9.55 3.17 -4.57
CA MET A 36 -8.71 1.97 -4.57
C MET A 36 -7.21 2.27 -4.44
N ASP A 37 -6.77 3.51 -4.71
CA ASP A 37 -5.41 3.96 -4.42
C ASP A 37 -5.04 3.76 -2.95
N VAL A 38 -5.98 4.00 -2.04
CA VAL A 38 -5.79 3.81 -0.59
C VAL A 38 -5.65 2.33 -0.25
N ALA A 39 -6.57 1.51 -0.75
CA ALA A 39 -6.56 0.07 -0.51
C ALA A 39 -5.27 -0.58 -1.05
N TYR A 40 -4.95 -0.35 -2.32
CA TYR A 40 -3.73 -0.88 -2.94
C TYR A 40 -2.47 -0.37 -2.25
N GLY A 41 -2.44 0.91 -1.87
CA GLY A 41 -1.29 1.46 -1.17
C GLY A 41 -1.02 0.81 0.18
N PHE A 42 -2.06 0.56 0.98
CA PHE A 42 -1.91 -0.20 2.21
C PHE A 42 -1.44 -1.64 1.97
N THR A 43 -1.93 -2.30 0.92
CA THR A 43 -1.49 -3.65 0.57
C THR A 43 -0.01 -3.69 0.15
N ALA A 44 0.43 -2.73 -0.67
CA ALA A 44 1.83 -2.60 -1.07
C ALA A 44 2.76 -2.41 0.14
N LEU A 45 2.40 -1.47 1.02
CA LEU A 45 3.14 -1.19 2.25
C LEU A 45 3.17 -2.40 3.20
N ALA A 46 2.06 -3.14 3.31
CA ALA A 46 1.99 -4.31 4.18
C ALA A 46 2.87 -5.47 3.69
N TYR A 47 2.89 -5.74 2.38
CA TYR A 47 3.78 -6.74 1.79
C TYR A 47 5.26 -6.33 1.89
N SER A 48 5.57 -5.06 1.63
CA SER A 48 6.92 -4.51 1.84
C SER A 48 7.37 -4.68 3.30
N ALA A 49 6.49 -4.42 4.26
CA ALA A 49 6.79 -4.51 5.69
C ALA A 49 7.15 -5.92 6.16
N VAL A 50 6.69 -6.96 5.47
CA VAL A 50 7.03 -8.36 5.77
C VAL A 50 8.07 -8.95 4.81
N GLY A 51 8.70 -8.12 3.97
CA GLY A 51 9.79 -8.55 3.09
C GLY A 51 9.36 -9.29 1.82
N GLU A 52 8.09 -9.17 1.40
CA GLU A 52 7.56 -9.76 0.18
C GLU A 52 7.66 -8.75 -0.96
N ASP A 53 8.77 -8.76 -1.70
CA ASP A 53 9.09 -7.77 -2.73
C ASP A 53 8.16 -7.83 -3.95
N GLU A 54 7.94 -9.02 -4.52
CA GLU A 54 7.11 -9.19 -5.72
C GLU A 54 5.69 -8.65 -5.52
N LYS A 55 5.05 -8.99 -4.39
CA LYS A 55 3.72 -8.51 -4.07
C LYS A 55 3.68 -7.03 -3.70
N ALA A 56 4.71 -6.52 -3.03
CA ALA A 56 4.79 -5.09 -2.75
C ALA A 56 4.83 -4.27 -4.04
N VAL A 57 5.63 -4.71 -5.02
CA VAL A 57 5.70 -4.10 -6.36
C VAL A 57 4.36 -4.19 -7.08
N GLU A 58 3.74 -5.37 -7.14
CA GLU A 58 2.44 -5.56 -7.81
C GLU A 58 1.38 -4.56 -7.29
N PHE A 59 1.28 -4.41 -5.97
CA PHE A 59 0.30 -3.49 -5.39
C PHE A 59 0.73 -2.02 -5.50
N ALA A 60 2.02 -1.71 -5.51
CA ALA A 60 2.51 -0.36 -5.76
C ALA A 60 2.19 0.11 -7.18
N GLU A 61 2.29 -0.77 -8.19
CA GLU A 61 1.87 -0.47 -9.56
C GLU A 61 0.38 -0.12 -9.60
N LYS A 62 -0.48 -0.94 -8.98
CA LYS A 62 -1.93 -0.69 -8.93
C LYS A 62 -2.27 0.60 -8.17
N ALA A 63 -1.57 0.88 -7.07
CA ALA A 63 -1.74 2.12 -6.32
C ALA A 63 -1.33 3.33 -7.15
N GLY A 64 -0.18 3.25 -7.84
CA GLY A 64 0.31 4.29 -8.75
C GLY A 64 -0.63 4.57 -9.92
N GLU A 65 -1.15 3.52 -10.56
CA GLU A 65 -2.16 3.64 -11.62
C GLU A 65 -3.45 4.31 -11.12
N ALA A 66 -3.94 3.90 -9.95
CA ALA A 66 -5.14 4.50 -9.34
C ALA A 66 -4.93 5.98 -8.99
N VAL A 67 -3.77 6.35 -8.42
CA VAL A 67 -3.41 7.76 -8.18
C VAL A 67 -3.32 8.52 -9.50
N LEU A 68 -2.69 7.96 -10.53
CA LEU A 68 -2.56 8.61 -11.84
C LEU A 68 -3.92 8.89 -12.48
N MET A 69 -4.87 7.95 -12.38
CA MET A 69 -6.23 8.14 -12.88
C MET A 69 -7.02 9.18 -12.07
N LYS A 70 -6.82 9.24 -10.74
CA LYS A 70 -7.58 10.11 -9.83
C LYS A 70 -7.03 11.54 -9.77
N ASP A 71 -5.72 11.66 -9.53
CA ASP A 71 -5.05 12.92 -9.17
C ASP A 71 -4.09 13.42 -10.27
N GLY A 72 -3.71 12.56 -11.22
CA GLY A 72 -2.83 12.88 -12.33
C GLY A 72 -1.33 12.80 -12.02
N ARG A 73 -0.51 12.93 -13.07
CA ARG A 73 0.95 12.68 -13.05
C ARG A 73 1.79 13.61 -12.16
N TRP A 74 1.19 14.68 -11.64
CA TRP A 74 1.87 15.68 -10.81
C TRP A 74 1.50 15.55 -9.33
N SER A 75 0.76 14.49 -8.98
CA SER A 75 0.36 14.23 -7.60
C SER A 75 1.58 13.84 -6.76
N ASP A 76 1.74 14.50 -5.61
CA ASP A 76 2.73 14.10 -4.60
C ASP A 76 2.49 12.66 -4.11
N ASN A 77 1.24 12.18 -4.18
CA ASN A 77 0.86 10.81 -3.83
C ASN A 77 1.41 9.77 -4.81
N LEU A 78 1.85 10.16 -6.00
CA LEU A 78 2.46 9.23 -6.97
C LEU A 78 3.90 8.89 -6.59
N ARG A 79 4.62 9.84 -5.98
CA ARG A 79 6.05 9.74 -5.67
C ARG A 79 6.37 8.57 -4.73
N ILE A 80 5.54 8.29 -3.74
CA ILE A 80 5.76 7.16 -2.82
C ILE A 80 5.77 5.82 -3.55
N TRP A 81 4.96 5.66 -4.59
CA TRP A 81 4.92 4.44 -5.39
C TRP A 81 6.10 4.39 -6.34
N GLU A 82 6.50 5.51 -6.95
CA GLU A 82 7.72 5.58 -7.78
C GLU A 82 8.99 5.23 -6.98
N GLU A 83 9.09 5.67 -5.72
CA GLU A 83 10.18 5.31 -4.82
C GLU A 83 10.21 3.79 -4.55
N MET A 84 9.06 3.18 -4.25
CA MET A 84 8.98 1.73 -4.02
C MET A 84 9.28 0.92 -5.29
N LEU A 85 8.80 1.36 -6.45
CA LEU A 85 9.05 0.69 -7.73
C LEU A 85 10.52 0.82 -8.19
N GLY A 86 11.20 1.89 -7.79
CA GLY A 86 12.63 2.06 -8.06
C GLY A 86 13.53 1.17 -7.21
N ASP A 87 13.23 1.03 -5.90
CA ASP A 87 13.94 0.14 -4.98
C ASP A 87 13.05 -0.24 -3.77
N VAL A 88 12.36 -1.37 -3.88
CA VAL A 88 11.46 -1.87 -2.83
C VAL A 88 12.19 -2.22 -1.53
N LYS A 89 13.47 -2.62 -1.60
CA LYS A 89 14.28 -3.00 -0.44
C LYS A 89 14.89 -1.78 0.25
N GLY A 90 15.11 -0.70 -0.50
CA GLY A 90 15.50 0.62 0.00
C GLY A 90 14.33 1.46 0.50
N HIS A 91 13.09 1.12 0.15
CA HIS A 91 11.90 1.85 0.59
C HIS A 91 11.73 1.81 2.12
N TRP A 92 11.25 2.90 2.73
CA TRP A 92 11.22 3.08 4.19
C TRP A 92 10.36 2.04 4.95
N SER A 93 9.41 1.42 4.25
CA SER A 93 8.53 0.39 4.79
C SER A 93 9.15 -1.01 4.82
N TRP A 94 10.24 -1.24 4.06
CA TRP A 94 10.80 -2.57 3.87
C TRP A 94 11.17 -3.25 5.19
N ALA A 95 10.74 -4.51 5.35
CA ALA A 95 11.07 -5.37 6.48
C ALA A 95 10.80 -4.75 7.87
N ARG A 96 9.90 -3.77 7.98
CA ARG A 96 9.58 -3.08 9.23
C ARG A 96 8.86 -3.94 10.26
N ARG A 97 8.27 -5.06 9.84
CA ARG A 97 7.49 -5.99 10.68
C ARG A 97 7.99 -7.44 10.55
N LEU A 98 9.26 -7.60 10.17
CA LEU A 98 9.99 -8.88 10.21
C LEU A 98 10.62 -9.13 11.59
#